data_AF-A0A8J7AVI1-F1
#
_entry.id   AF-A0A8J7AVI1-F1
#
_cell.length_a   1.000
_cell.length_b   1.000
_cell.length_c   1.000
_cell.angle_alpha   90.00
_cell.angle_beta   90.00
_cell.angle_gamma   90.00
#
_symmetry.space_group_name_H-M   'P 1'
#
loop_
_entity.id
_entity.type
_entity.pdbx_description
1 polymer ?
#
loop_
_entity_poly.entity_id
_entity_poly.type
_entity_poly.pdbx_seq_one_letter_code
_entity_poly.pdbx_strand_id
1 'polypeptide(L)'
;MMGRVTWLPASILLGALGVVSGAGAIPFWGGFANASPLNPAPAQEALAQPEAQREATSEAGLTAADFNLPLGVLRIGDRQAAMPDWRLIAFSDLPVLAEYGTWGSVSWQRGNAIADVLTVGDLQGGFDVHLLTIAAIADQLGVYASTGRDGGIRAIPLDQFGLLNYQTLSSLVRATPALLSVKVSDSRLVKDLIAIVDPTFVATGGTTLGELIKQQPKYGEISLSYLDLANYTIGELPGIEIAPIQNFSQWESAKLTEVPLLEHLSLWTLPGKIGVQGEIAIATVQEADEGALEVVFSAPESASGQARTLRWRVGQLQMGGLGTGDLPTVNQGLEHLGAAIYNPSFKVVPHRVSRDEIQLVAYFRTCRRSGESTAADCSPYGIGPIPFMVVKPGDAVFLGQQAFGAIPYSPTPKPQALAPEESSPVTQAIEALADNPGSVGLVAFSSTLALALVWGLWKGNPAHLFTLLAQLTRVLRPIQKHSSTRSRPNPKGQKKA
;
A
#
# COMPACT_ATOMS: atom_id res chain seq x y z
N MET A 1 21.05 1.41 -70.34
CA MET A 1 21.58 0.42 -71.30
C MET A 1 22.17 -0.72 -70.48
N MET A 2 21.66 -1.95 -70.57
CA MET A 2 22.06 -3.00 -71.53
C MET A 2 23.52 -3.43 -71.34
N GLY A 3 23.87 -4.71 -71.08
CA GLY A 3 23.08 -5.94 -70.88
C GLY A 3 23.79 -6.91 -69.92
N ARG A 4 23.10 -7.81 -69.21
CA ARG A 4 22.75 -9.19 -69.62
C ARG A 4 23.92 -10.06 -70.08
N VAL A 5 24.17 -11.14 -69.35
CA VAL A 5 24.82 -12.39 -69.81
C VAL A 5 23.94 -13.57 -69.37
N THR A 6 23.91 -14.63 -70.18
CA THR A 6 23.08 -15.86 -70.10
C THR A 6 23.74 -16.95 -69.24
N TRP A 7 23.05 -17.71 -68.36
CA TRP A 7 22.04 -18.77 -68.55
C TRP A 7 22.57 -20.17 -69.00
N LEU A 8 22.41 -21.16 -68.08
CA LEU A 8 22.07 -22.60 -68.30
C LEU A 8 23.11 -23.61 -68.88
N PRO A 9 22.85 -24.95 -68.86
CA PRO A 9 22.11 -25.79 -67.88
C PRO A 9 22.70 -27.22 -67.60
N ALA A 10 22.24 -27.88 -66.52
CA ALA A 10 21.92 -29.33 -66.40
C ALA A 10 21.17 -29.57 -65.05
N SER A 11 20.08 -30.33 -64.83
CA SER A 11 19.45 -31.52 -65.47
C SER A 11 20.15 -32.85 -65.09
N ILE A 12 19.51 -33.99 -64.72
CA ILE A 12 18.09 -34.44 -64.53
C ILE A 12 18.13 -35.86 -63.85
N LEU A 13 17.19 -36.51 -63.12
CA LEU A 13 15.86 -36.31 -62.45
C LEU A 13 16.02 -36.81 -60.96
N LEU A 14 15.23 -37.62 -60.21
CA LEU A 14 13.86 -38.25 -60.16
C LEU A 14 13.68 -38.84 -58.72
N GLY A 15 12.55 -38.87 -57.99
CA GLY A 15 11.30 -38.09 -58.03
C GLY A 15 10.04 -38.84 -57.50
N ALA A 16 9.91 -39.10 -56.17
CA ALA A 16 8.70 -39.64 -55.49
C ALA A 16 8.49 -38.91 -54.14
N LEU A 17 7.38 -38.18 -53.88
CA LEU A 17 6.01 -38.60 -53.50
C LEU A 17 5.90 -39.12 -52.05
N GLY A 18 5.11 -38.52 -51.13
CA GLY A 18 4.26 -37.31 -51.20
C GLY A 18 4.08 -36.64 -49.81
N VAL A 19 3.88 -35.32 -49.72
CA VAL A 19 2.58 -34.61 -49.67
C VAL A 19 1.75 -34.86 -48.39
N VAL A 20 1.80 -33.91 -47.44
CA VAL A 20 0.63 -33.21 -46.84
C VAL A 20 1.05 -31.74 -46.57
N SER A 21 0.12 -30.78 -46.67
CA SER A 21 0.29 -29.36 -46.31
C SER A 21 0.47 -29.15 -44.78
N GLY A 22 1.00 -28.05 -44.22
CA GLY A 22 1.17 -26.67 -44.72
C GLY A 22 0.13 -25.74 -44.04
N ALA A 23 0.35 -24.47 -43.70
CA ALA A 23 1.51 -23.56 -43.57
C ALA A 23 0.92 -22.13 -43.51
N GLY A 24 1.51 -21.23 -42.70
CA GLY A 24 1.16 -19.79 -42.69
C GLY A 24 0.05 -19.37 -41.71
N ALA A 25 -0.08 -18.09 -41.35
CA ALA A 25 0.86 -16.96 -41.52
C ALA A 25 0.53 -15.83 -40.52
N ILE A 26 1.52 -15.01 -40.14
CA ILE A 26 1.32 -13.82 -39.29
C ILE A 26 1.12 -12.58 -40.17
N PRO A 27 0.03 -11.82 -40.01
CA PRO A 27 -0.08 -10.45 -40.51
C PRO A 27 0.24 -9.43 -39.42
N PHE A 28 1.11 -8.47 -39.75
CA PHE A 28 1.29 -7.21 -39.03
C PHE A 28 0.54 -6.12 -39.80
N TRP A 29 -0.12 -5.19 -39.11
CA TRP A 29 -0.24 -3.74 -39.39
C TRP A 29 -1.40 -3.13 -38.57
N GLY A 30 -1.29 -1.84 -38.25
CA GLY A 30 -2.20 -1.17 -37.31
C GLY A 30 -3.25 -0.26 -37.95
N GLY A 31 -4.19 0.20 -37.14
CA GLY A 31 -5.16 1.25 -37.47
C GLY A 31 -5.90 1.73 -36.23
N PHE A 32 -5.78 3.01 -35.90
CA PHE A 32 -6.62 3.63 -34.87
C PHE A 32 -8.03 3.88 -35.44
N ALA A 33 -9.05 3.40 -34.75
CA ALA A 33 -10.46 3.67 -35.06
C ALA A 33 -11.23 3.95 -33.76
N ASN A 34 -12.22 4.83 -33.83
CA ASN A 34 -12.95 5.31 -32.65
C ASN A 34 -13.75 4.18 -31.98
N ALA A 35 -13.66 4.09 -30.65
CA ALA A 35 -14.52 3.22 -29.86
C ALA A 35 -15.94 3.81 -29.78
N SER A 36 -16.91 3.09 -30.35
CA SER A 36 -18.33 3.27 -30.03
C SER A 36 -18.64 2.69 -28.64
N PRO A 37 -19.63 3.21 -27.90
CA PRO A 37 -19.95 2.73 -26.55
C PRO A 37 -20.33 1.25 -26.54
N LEU A 38 -19.85 0.53 -25.52
CA LEU A 38 -20.15 -0.88 -25.30
C LEU A 38 -21.64 -1.08 -25.01
N ASN A 39 -22.28 -1.99 -25.75
CA ASN A 39 -23.64 -2.43 -25.50
C ASN A 39 -23.65 -3.39 -24.28
N PRO A 40 -24.40 -3.12 -23.20
CA PRO A 40 -24.34 -3.93 -21.97
C PRO A 40 -25.04 -5.30 -22.04
N ALA A 41 -25.83 -5.56 -23.09
CA ALA A 41 -26.63 -6.78 -23.23
C ALA A 41 -25.92 -8.13 -22.93
N PRO A 42 -24.73 -8.45 -23.50
CA PRO A 42 -24.12 -9.78 -23.29
C PRO A 42 -23.68 -10.03 -21.85
N ALA A 43 -23.47 -8.99 -21.05
CA ALA A 43 -23.14 -9.13 -19.62
C ALA A 43 -24.39 -9.40 -18.76
N GLN A 44 -25.59 -9.02 -19.24
CA GLN A 44 -26.85 -9.42 -18.61
C GLN A 44 -27.23 -10.87 -18.97
N GLU A 45 -26.88 -11.34 -20.17
CA GLU A 45 -27.10 -12.73 -20.59
C GLU A 45 -26.17 -13.71 -19.86
N ALA A 46 -24.95 -13.28 -19.49
CA ALA A 46 -24.05 -14.01 -18.61
C ALA A 46 -24.54 -14.15 -17.15
N LEU A 47 -25.49 -13.30 -16.71
CA LEU A 47 -26.13 -13.39 -15.39
C LEU A 47 -27.31 -14.39 -15.37
N ALA A 48 -27.68 -14.98 -16.51
CA ALA A 48 -28.85 -15.85 -16.65
C ALA A 48 -28.54 -17.36 -16.78
N GLN A 49 -27.30 -17.80 -16.50
CA GLN A 49 -26.96 -19.22 -16.46
C GLN A 49 -27.46 -19.87 -15.15
N PRO A 50 -28.14 -21.04 -15.21
CA PRO A 50 -28.75 -21.65 -14.03
C PRO A 50 -27.72 -22.17 -13.01
N GLU A 51 -28.05 -21.99 -11.72
CA GLU A 51 -27.15 -22.24 -10.58
C GLU A 51 -26.65 -23.69 -10.47
N ALA A 52 -27.40 -24.64 -11.02
CA ALA A 52 -27.09 -26.08 -11.03
C ALA A 52 -25.73 -26.46 -11.65
N GLN A 53 -25.06 -25.56 -12.40
CA GLN A 53 -23.69 -25.77 -12.89
C GLN A 53 -22.59 -25.12 -12.04
N ARG A 54 -22.94 -24.43 -10.94
CA ARG A 54 -21.99 -23.90 -9.94
C ARG A 54 -22.01 -24.62 -8.61
N GLU A 55 -23.14 -25.17 -8.18
CA GLU A 55 -23.24 -25.93 -6.91
C GLU A 55 -22.30 -27.15 -6.85
N ALA A 56 -21.96 -27.73 -7.99
CA ALA A 56 -21.20 -28.98 -8.13
C ALA A 56 -19.72 -28.96 -7.69
N THR A 57 -19.24 -27.93 -6.98
CA THR A 57 -17.84 -27.83 -6.53
C THR A 57 -17.64 -27.41 -5.06
N SER A 58 -18.69 -27.22 -4.26
CA SER A 58 -18.60 -26.76 -2.84
C SER A 58 -19.20 -27.76 -1.83
N GLU A 59 -18.86 -29.06 -1.96
CA GLU A 59 -19.32 -30.10 -1.02
C GLU A 59 -18.70 -29.99 0.40
N ALA A 60 -17.49 -29.43 0.52
CA ALA A 60 -16.87 -29.16 1.82
C ALA A 60 -17.33 -27.80 2.39
N GLY A 61 -18.64 -27.64 2.59
CA GLY A 61 -19.24 -26.37 3.01
C GLY A 61 -18.71 -25.81 4.34
N LEU A 62 -18.90 -24.51 4.55
CA LEU A 62 -18.54 -23.83 5.80
C LEU A 62 -19.33 -24.35 7.00
N THR A 63 -18.65 -24.47 8.13
CA THR A 63 -19.18 -24.95 9.41
C THR A 63 -19.16 -23.82 10.45
N ALA A 64 -19.94 -23.96 11.52
CA ALA A 64 -19.93 -22.99 12.62
C ALA A 64 -18.55 -22.82 13.31
N ALA A 65 -17.64 -23.81 13.17
CA ALA A 65 -16.29 -23.73 13.71
C ALA A 65 -15.35 -22.81 12.90
N ASP A 66 -15.67 -22.54 11.64
CA ASP A 66 -14.89 -21.66 10.77
C ASP A 66 -15.13 -20.16 11.08
N PHE A 67 -16.26 -19.82 11.71
CA PHE A 67 -16.63 -18.45 12.09
C PHE A 67 -16.16 -18.10 13.51
N ASN A 68 -14.85 -18.16 13.73
CA ASN A 68 -14.23 -18.12 15.06
C ASN A 68 -13.66 -16.75 15.49
N LEU A 69 -13.90 -15.67 14.73
CA LEU A 69 -13.38 -14.34 15.05
C LEU A 69 -13.83 -13.85 16.45
N PRO A 70 -12.94 -13.21 17.24
CA PRO A 70 -13.31 -12.66 18.54
C PRO A 70 -14.31 -11.51 18.35
N LEU A 71 -15.45 -11.58 19.04
CA LEU A 71 -16.53 -10.59 18.90
C LEU A 71 -16.56 -9.61 20.10
N GLY A 72 -16.65 -8.32 19.78
CA GLY A 72 -16.96 -7.25 20.72
C GLY A 72 -18.42 -6.78 20.56
N VAL A 73 -18.85 -5.90 21.47
CA VAL A 73 -20.17 -5.25 21.42
C VAL A 73 -20.02 -3.79 20.98
N LEU A 74 -20.54 -3.47 19.80
CA LEU A 74 -20.73 -2.08 19.38
C LEU A 74 -21.97 -1.51 20.06
N ARG A 75 -21.93 -0.23 20.46
CA ARG A 75 -23.09 0.52 20.93
C ARG A 75 -23.25 1.81 20.12
N ILE A 76 -24.44 2.06 19.59
CA ILE A 76 -24.80 3.30 18.90
C ILE A 76 -26.16 3.75 19.44
N GLY A 77 -26.15 4.81 20.25
CA GLY A 77 -27.32 5.23 21.04
C GLY A 77 -27.68 4.19 22.11
N ASP A 78 -28.96 3.83 22.15
CA ASP A 78 -29.51 2.74 22.97
C ASP A 78 -29.22 1.34 22.40
N ARG A 79 -29.05 1.23 21.08
CA ARG A 79 -28.86 -0.03 20.35
C ARG A 79 -27.45 -0.60 20.54
N GLN A 80 -27.37 -1.92 20.52
CA GLN A 80 -26.13 -2.69 20.57
C GLN A 80 -26.11 -3.77 19.50
N ALA A 81 -24.93 -4.10 18.98
CA ALA A 81 -24.72 -5.13 17.95
C ALA A 81 -23.42 -5.89 18.22
N ALA A 82 -23.35 -7.15 17.80
CA ALA A 82 -22.07 -7.86 17.73
C ALA A 82 -21.27 -7.34 16.52
N MET A 83 -19.95 -7.21 16.69
CA MET A 83 -18.99 -6.98 15.61
C MET A 83 -17.67 -7.68 15.95
N PRO A 84 -16.79 -7.98 14.99
CA PRO A 84 -15.43 -8.42 15.30
C PRO A 84 -14.69 -7.37 16.14
N ASP A 85 -13.94 -7.79 17.14
CA ASP A 85 -13.10 -6.91 17.92
C ASP A 85 -11.77 -6.68 17.21
N TRP A 86 -11.77 -5.69 16.31
CA TRP A 86 -10.63 -5.31 15.46
C TRP A 86 -9.32 -4.99 16.20
N ARG A 87 -9.36 -4.83 17.53
CA ARG A 87 -8.19 -4.63 18.40
C ARG A 87 -7.50 -5.96 18.74
N LEU A 88 -8.16 -7.08 18.48
CA LEU A 88 -7.76 -8.46 18.79
C LEU A 88 -7.68 -9.31 17.50
N ILE A 89 -7.68 -8.68 16.32
CA ILE A 89 -7.67 -9.34 15.01
C ILE A 89 -6.62 -8.67 14.14
N ALA A 90 -5.57 -9.40 13.80
CA ALA A 90 -4.60 -9.07 12.76
C ALA A 90 -4.91 -9.83 11.45
N PHE A 91 -4.10 -9.66 10.40
CA PHE A 91 -4.26 -10.44 9.16
C PHE A 91 -3.99 -11.94 9.37
N SER A 92 -3.13 -12.30 10.33
CA SER A 92 -2.86 -13.69 10.72
C SER A 92 -3.98 -14.34 11.54
N ASP A 93 -4.89 -13.56 12.14
CA ASP A 93 -6.03 -14.06 12.92
C ASP A 93 -7.32 -14.23 12.08
N LEU A 94 -7.31 -13.75 10.83
CA LEU A 94 -8.43 -13.92 9.91
C LEU A 94 -8.55 -15.39 9.47
N PRO A 95 -9.76 -15.98 9.47
CA PRO A 95 -9.99 -17.33 8.96
C PRO A 95 -9.43 -17.56 7.56
N VAL A 96 -8.93 -18.77 7.32
CA VAL A 96 -8.38 -19.17 6.03
C VAL A 96 -9.45 -19.12 4.93
N LEU A 97 -9.00 -18.93 3.69
CA LEU A 97 -9.86 -18.89 2.52
C LEU A 97 -10.58 -20.24 2.35
N ALA A 98 -11.92 -20.20 2.27
CA ALA A 98 -12.74 -21.40 2.35
C ALA A 98 -12.82 -22.20 1.04
N GLU A 99 -12.57 -21.54 -0.08
CA GLU A 99 -12.69 -22.08 -1.43
C GLU A 99 -11.42 -21.75 -2.23
N TYR A 100 -11.20 -22.44 -3.35
CA TYR A 100 -10.17 -22.03 -4.30
C TYR A 100 -10.68 -20.82 -5.11
N GLY A 101 -9.77 -20.03 -5.69
CA GLY A 101 -10.20 -18.95 -6.57
C GLY A 101 -9.08 -18.23 -7.30
N THR A 102 -9.49 -17.37 -8.23
CA THR A 102 -8.61 -16.49 -8.99
C THR A 102 -9.24 -15.10 -9.11
N TRP A 103 -8.41 -14.06 -9.08
CA TRP A 103 -8.85 -12.67 -9.17
C TRP A 103 -7.79 -11.83 -9.89
N GLY A 104 -8.01 -11.56 -11.18
CA GLY A 104 -6.98 -10.96 -12.03
C GLY A 104 -5.77 -11.88 -12.14
N SER A 105 -4.62 -11.43 -11.63
CA SER A 105 -3.38 -12.24 -11.52
C SER A 105 -3.20 -12.94 -10.18
N VAL A 106 -4.08 -12.70 -9.20
CA VAL A 106 -4.05 -13.36 -7.88
C VAL A 106 -4.74 -14.72 -7.98
N SER A 107 -4.22 -15.72 -7.27
CA SER A 107 -4.86 -17.03 -7.13
C SER A 107 -4.62 -17.59 -5.73
N TRP A 108 -5.54 -18.43 -5.25
CA TRP A 108 -5.47 -19.07 -3.94
C TRP A 108 -6.14 -20.44 -3.94
N GLN A 109 -5.76 -21.25 -2.96
CA GLN A 109 -6.38 -22.53 -2.63
C GLN A 109 -7.14 -22.40 -1.31
N ARG A 110 -8.09 -23.33 -1.10
CA ARG A 110 -8.71 -23.52 0.21
C ARG A 110 -7.63 -23.75 1.27
N GLY A 111 -7.75 -23.09 2.41
CA GLY A 111 -6.82 -23.23 3.53
C GLY A 111 -5.61 -22.29 3.48
N ASN A 112 -5.46 -21.44 2.44
CA ASN A 112 -4.47 -20.36 2.47
C ASN A 112 -4.92 -19.25 3.43
N ALA A 113 -3.98 -18.69 4.20
CA ALA A 113 -4.22 -17.47 4.96
C ALA A 113 -4.27 -16.27 4.01
N ILE A 114 -5.11 -15.28 4.33
CA ILE A 114 -5.27 -14.09 3.48
C ILE A 114 -3.97 -13.25 3.41
N ALA A 115 -3.11 -13.33 4.44
CA ALA A 115 -1.80 -12.67 4.49
C ALA A 115 -0.80 -13.18 3.43
N ASP A 116 -0.91 -14.45 3.02
CA ASP A 116 -0.11 -15.05 1.95
C ASP A 116 -0.65 -14.76 0.55
N VAL A 117 -1.89 -14.29 0.46
CA VAL A 117 -2.60 -14.04 -0.81
C VAL A 117 -2.50 -12.56 -1.21
N LEU A 118 -2.79 -11.64 -0.29
CA LEU A 118 -2.69 -10.19 -0.53
C LEU A 118 -1.24 -9.69 -0.57
N THR A 119 -1.00 -8.66 -1.36
CA THR A 119 0.25 -7.88 -1.32
C THR A 119 0.11 -6.62 -0.48
N VAL A 120 1.24 -6.04 -0.06
CA VAL A 120 1.31 -4.70 0.56
C VAL A 120 0.71 -3.65 -0.39
N GLY A 121 0.90 -3.83 -1.71
CA GLY A 121 0.32 -2.99 -2.77
C GLY A 121 -1.20 -3.07 -2.83
N ASP A 122 -1.81 -4.25 -2.70
CA ASP A 122 -3.27 -4.47 -2.80
C ASP A 122 -4.09 -3.69 -1.76
N LEU A 123 -3.46 -3.23 -0.69
CA LEU A 123 -4.10 -2.57 0.45
C LEU A 123 -4.07 -1.03 0.42
N GLN A 124 -3.61 -0.40 -0.67
CA GLN A 124 -3.60 1.06 -0.79
C GLN A 124 -5.02 1.66 -0.76
N GLY A 125 -5.17 2.81 -0.09
CA GLY A 125 -6.43 3.52 0.08
C GLY A 125 -7.40 2.89 1.09
N GLY A 126 -7.22 1.62 1.46
CA GLY A 126 -7.99 0.93 2.50
C GLY A 126 -7.25 0.88 3.83
N PHE A 127 -6.23 0.02 3.94
CA PHE A 127 -5.37 -0.06 5.14
C PHE A 127 -4.07 0.75 5.02
N ASP A 128 -3.64 1.10 3.80
CA ASP A 128 -2.45 1.92 3.50
C ASP A 128 -1.15 1.43 4.19
N VAL A 129 -1.01 0.12 4.44
CA VAL A 129 0.12 -0.52 5.16
C VAL A 129 1.51 -0.14 4.65
N HIS A 130 1.65 0.19 3.36
CA HIS A 130 2.88 0.67 2.73
C HIS A 130 3.52 1.93 3.37
N LEU A 131 2.76 2.68 4.17
CA LEU A 131 3.23 3.84 4.93
C LEU A 131 3.95 3.46 6.23
N LEU A 132 3.85 2.21 6.68
CA LEU A 132 4.49 1.72 7.90
C LEU A 132 6.00 1.54 7.72
N THR A 133 6.70 1.52 8.85
CA THR A 133 8.12 1.18 8.98
C THR A 133 8.25 -0.03 9.90
N ILE A 134 9.33 -0.82 9.79
CA ILE A 134 9.52 -2.00 10.63
C ILE A 134 9.62 -1.62 12.13
N ALA A 135 10.16 -0.44 12.43
CA ALA A 135 10.19 0.14 13.77
C ALA A 135 8.77 0.45 14.30
N ALA A 136 7.88 0.99 13.45
CA ALA A 136 6.49 1.26 13.85
C ALA A 136 5.68 -0.03 14.08
N ILE A 137 5.92 -1.08 13.27
CA ILE A 137 5.35 -2.41 13.48
C ILE A 137 5.82 -2.96 14.84
N ALA A 138 7.13 -2.91 15.10
CA ALA A 138 7.72 -3.41 16.35
C ALA A 138 7.33 -2.63 17.61
N ASP A 139 7.05 -1.32 17.49
CA ASP A 139 6.53 -0.49 18.58
C ASP A 139 5.07 -0.86 18.92
N GLN A 140 4.20 -1.01 17.90
CA GLN A 140 2.80 -1.43 18.10
C GLN A 140 2.68 -2.83 18.73
N LEU A 141 3.61 -3.73 18.44
CA LEU A 141 3.67 -5.08 19.04
C LEU A 141 4.45 -5.14 20.36
N GLY A 142 5.09 -4.05 20.79
CA GLY A 142 5.92 -4.01 22.00
C GLY A 142 7.24 -4.82 21.92
N VAL A 143 7.63 -5.29 20.73
CA VAL A 143 8.81 -6.15 20.51
C VAL A 143 10.09 -5.38 20.16
N TYR A 144 10.03 -4.04 20.06
CA TYR A 144 11.17 -3.20 19.72
C TYR A 144 12.38 -3.39 20.66
N ALA A 145 12.12 -3.68 21.95
CA ALA A 145 13.14 -3.69 23.00
C ALA A 145 13.12 -4.93 23.90
N SER A 146 13.30 -6.14 23.35
CA SER A 146 13.78 -7.26 24.18
C SER A 146 15.26 -7.03 24.53
N THR A 147 15.62 -7.29 25.79
CA THR A 147 16.76 -6.65 26.47
C THR A 147 18.14 -7.01 25.91
N GLY A 148 18.64 -6.25 24.93
CA GLY A 148 20.00 -6.40 24.40
C GLY A 148 20.32 -5.42 23.27
N ARG A 149 21.59 -5.39 22.84
CA ARG A 149 21.98 -4.75 21.57
C ARG A 149 21.64 -5.65 20.37
N ASP A 150 21.39 -6.92 20.63
CA ASP A 150 21.22 -8.00 19.65
C ASP A 150 19.88 -8.72 19.90
N GLY A 151 18.86 -7.96 20.34
CA GLY A 151 17.54 -8.42 20.72
C GLY A 151 16.42 -7.64 20.02
N GLY A 152 15.18 -8.09 20.24
CA GLY A 152 13.97 -7.55 19.62
C GLY A 152 14.03 -7.56 18.09
N ILE A 153 13.40 -6.56 17.47
CA ILE A 153 13.35 -6.38 16.02
C ILE A 153 14.73 -6.37 15.33
N ARG A 154 15.79 -5.94 16.03
CA ARG A 154 17.15 -5.88 15.47
C ARG A 154 17.83 -7.25 15.37
N ALA A 155 17.29 -8.28 16.02
CA ALA A 155 17.76 -9.66 15.93
C ALA A 155 17.14 -10.44 14.76
N ILE A 156 16.13 -9.90 14.08
CA ILE A 156 15.44 -10.58 12.98
C ILE A 156 16.39 -10.78 11.80
N PRO A 157 16.52 -12.01 11.26
CA PRO A 157 17.26 -12.31 10.04
C PRO A 157 16.76 -11.54 8.80
N LEU A 158 17.66 -11.15 7.90
CA LEU A 158 17.31 -10.31 6.74
C LEU A 158 16.51 -11.05 5.65
N ASP A 159 16.55 -12.38 5.60
CA ASP A 159 15.73 -13.20 4.71
C ASP A 159 14.23 -13.13 5.05
N GLN A 160 13.89 -12.87 6.32
CA GLN A 160 12.51 -12.60 6.75
C GLN A 160 11.96 -11.26 6.23
N PHE A 161 12.82 -10.36 5.73
CA PHE A 161 12.39 -9.16 5.02
C PHE A 161 12.50 -9.40 3.51
N GLY A 162 11.56 -10.16 2.97
CA GLY A 162 11.57 -10.67 1.59
C GLY A 162 11.80 -9.59 0.52
N LEU A 163 11.39 -8.35 0.78
CA LEU A 163 11.67 -7.17 -0.05
C LEU A 163 13.16 -6.92 -0.32
N LEU A 164 14.07 -7.38 0.53
CA LEU A 164 15.52 -7.25 0.33
C LEU A 164 16.03 -8.04 -0.87
N ASN A 165 15.35 -9.12 -1.28
CA ASN A 165 15.69 -9.90 -2.48
C ASN A 165 15.54 -9.10 -3.79
N TYR A 166 14.79 -7.99 -3.76
CA TYR A 166 14.56 -7.12 -4.92
C TYR A 166 15.41 -5.84 -4.90
N GLN A 167 16.34 -5.68 -3.95
CA GLN A 167 17.16 -4.48 -3.83
C GLN A 167 18.56 -4.64 -4.43
N THR A 168 19.03 -3.58 -5.08
CA THR A 168 20.47 -3.37 -5.27
C THR A 168 21.00 -2.45 -4.17
N LEU A 169 22.32 -2.33 -4.00
CA LEU A 169 22.87 -1.30 -3.10
C LEU A 169 22.38 0.11 -3.46
N SER A 170 22.21 0.43 -4.75
CA SER A 170 21.64 1.69 -5.25
C SER A 170 20.17 1.91 -4.86
N SER A 171 19.33 0.87 -4.81
CA SER A 171 17.93 1.03 -4.37
C SER A 171 17.80 0.97 -2.84
N LEU A 172 18.55 0.10 -2.16
CA LEU A 172 18.57 0.03 -0.70
C LEU A 172 19.02 1.36 -0.09
N VAL A 173 20.12 1.94 -0.58
CA VAL A 173 20.63 3.25 -0.12
C VAL A 173 19.64 4.39 -0.41
N ARG A 174 18.79 4.26 -1.44
CA ARG A 174 17.70 5.22 -1.72
C ARG A 174 16.57 5.10 -0.71
N ALA A 175 16.22 3.87 -0.30
CA ALA A 175 15.24 3.62 0.75
C ALA A 175 15.77 4.00 2.15
N THR A 176 17.07 3.82 2.38
CA THR A 176 17.75 3.96 3.68
C THR A 176 18.97 4.90 3.59
N PRO A 177 18.79 6.23 3.45
CA PRO A 177 19.90 7.17 3.18
C PRO A 177 21.01 7.19 4.24
N ALA A 178 20.76 6.71 5.47
CA ALA A 178 21.76 6.54 6.52
C ALA A 178 22.92 5.62 6.08
N LEU A 179 22.66 4.64 5.21
CA LEU A 179 23.69 3.75 4.66
C LEU A 179 24.78 4.49 3.88
N LEU A 180 24.51 5.70 3.33
CA LEU A 180 25.54 6.52 2.66
C LEU A 180 26.75 6.81 3.56
N SER A 181 26.52 6.93 4.88
CA SER A 181 27.56 7.26 5.87
C SER A 181 28.23 6.04 6.50
N VAL A 182 27.75 4.84 6.19
CA VAL A 182 28.35 3.59 6.69
C VAL A 182 29.70 3.39 6.00
N LYS A 183 30.76 3.15 6.78
CA LYS A 183 32.06 2.77 6.23
C LYS A 183 32.01 1.36 5.67
N VAL A 184 32.61 1.18 4.51
CA VAL A 184 32.71 -0.13 3.85
C VAL A 184 33.57 -1.11 4.66
N SER A 185 34.48 -0.62 5.49
CA SER A 185 35.26 -1.45 6.42
C SER A 185 34.43 -2.04 7.58
N ASP A 186 33.38 -1.33 7.99
CA ASP A 186 32.68 -1.54 9.25
C ASP A 186 31.39 -2.37 9.09
N SER A 187 30.80 -2.41 7.88
CA SER A 187 29.66 -3.27 7.55
C SER A 187 30.11 -4.58 6.92
N ARG A 188 29.83 -5.70 7.60
CA ARG A 188 30.07 -7.05 7.09
C ARG A 188 29.29 -7.31 5.80
N LEU A 189 27.97 -7.09 5.80
CA LEU A 189 27.10 -7.32 4.64
C LEU A 189 27.62 -6.61 3.38
N VAL A 190 28.01 -5.34 3.50
CA VAL A 190 28.51 -4.57 2.34
C VAL A 190 29.84 -5.14 1.81
N LYS A 191 30.76 -5.57 2.69
CA LYS A 191 32.01 -6.23 2.27
C LYS A 191 31.75 -7.54 1.55
N ASP A 192 30.94 -8.39 2.17
CA ASP A 192 30.70 -9.75 1.71
C ASP A 192 29.94 -9.69 0.35
N LEU A 193 29.05 -8.71 0.17
CA LEU A 193 28.39 -8.40 -1.11
C LEU A 193 29.34 -7.87 -2.20
N ILE A 194 30.29 -6.98 -1.86
CA ILE A 194 31.29 -6.50 -2.82
C ILE A 194 32.26 -7.62 -3.21
N ALA A 195 32.66 -8.47 -2.26
CA ALA A 195 33.60 -9.56 -2.50
C ALA A 195 33.09 -10.61 -3.50
N ILE A 196 31.77 -10.73 -3.69
CA ILE A 196 31.15 -11.58 -4.73
C ILE A 196 31.48 -11.07 -6.15
N VAL A 197 31.50 -9.75 -6.36
CA VAL A 197 31.72 -9.15 -7.70
C VAL A 197 33.15 -8.64 -7.90
N ASP A 198 33.89 -8.40 -6.83
CA ASP A 198 35.29 -7.96 -6.85
C ASP A 198 36.05 -8.57 -5.65
N PRO A 199 36.50 -9.85 -5.76
CA PRO A 199 37.25 -10.53 -4.69
C PRO A 199 38.61 -9.88 -4.37
N THR A 200 39.06 -8.93 -5.20
CA THR A 200 40.31 -8.18 -5.00
C THR A 200 40.10 -6.82 -4.33
N PHE A 201 38.85 -6.42 -4.06
CA PHE A 201 38.53 -5.17 -3.42
C PHE A 201 38.98 -5.15 -1.95
N VAL A 202 39.89 -4.23 -1.62
CA VAL A 202 40.31 -3.95 -0.23
C VAL A 202 39.67 -2.65 0.23
N ALA A 203 38.72 -2.74 1.15
CA ALA A 203 38.06 -1.58 1.74
C ALA A 203 39.08 -0.73 2.55
N THR A 204 39.36 0.49 2.08
CA THR A 204 40.18 1.43 2.86
C THR A 204 39.37 1.97 4.04
N GLY A 205 39.96 2.04 5.25
CA GLY A 205 39.29 2.29 6.54
C GLY A 205 38.59 3.66 6.73
N GLY A 206 38.57 4.49 5.69
CA GLY A 206 37.84 5.76 5.65
C GLY A 206 36.67 5.78 4.65
N THR A 207 36.66 4.92 3.64
CA THR A 207 35.69 5.00 2.52
C THR A 207 34.29 4.63 2.99
N THR A 208 33.36 5.55 2.81
CA THR A 208 31.92 5.32 3.01
C THR A 208 31.27 4.66 1.80
N LEU A 209 30.14 3.98 1.99
CA LEU A 209 29.36 3.38 0.91
C LEU A 209 28.90 4.43 -0.12
N GLY A 210 28.53 5.64 0.35
CA GLY A 210 28.17 6.75 -0.54
C GLY A 210 29.33 7.24 -1.40
N GLU A 211 30.55 7.29 -0.86
CA GLU A 211 31.75 7.59 -1.65
C GLU A 211 32.09 6.46 -2.62
N LEU A 212 31.97 5.19 -2.19
CA LEU A 212 32.28 4.03 -3.02
C LEU A 212 31.36 3.95 -4.26
N ILE A 213 30.04 4.05 -4.07
CA ILE A 213 29.07 4.02 -5.19
C ILE A 213 29.30 5.23 -6.11
N LYS A 214 29.60 6.41 -5.56
CA LYS A 214 29.88 7.63 -6.36
C LYS A 214 31.17 7.52 -7.19
N GLN A 215 32.21 6.86 -6.67
CA GLN A 215 33.49 6.67 -7.37
C GLN A 215 33.45 5.49 -8.34
N GLN A 216 32.71 4.42 -8.00
CA GLN A 216 32.61 3.19 -8.77
C GLN A 216 31.14 2.71 -8.81
N PRO A 217 30.30 3.30 -9.70
CA PRO A 217 28.87 2.98 -9.78
C PRO A 217 28.54 1.50 -9.99
N LYS A 218 29.49 0.70 -10.51
CA LYS A 218 29.36 -0.76 -10.61
C LYS A 218 28.97 -1.45 -9.29
N TYR A 219 29.35 -0.90 -8.14
CA TYR A 219 29.00 -1.47 -6.84
C TYR A 219 27.59 -1.07 -6.37
N GLY A 220 27.00 -0.03 -6.93
CA GLY A 220 25.60 0.32 -6.65
C GLY A 220 24.64 -0.74 -7.21
N GLU A 221 24.97 -1.32 -8.37
CA GLU A 221 24.08 -2.24 -9.09
C GLU A 221 24.18 -3.71 -8.65
N ILE A 222 24.91 -4.01 -7.57
CA ILE A 222 24.95 -5.37 -7.00
C ILE A 222 23.61 -5.66 -6.31
N SER A 223 22.93 -6.73 -6.73
CA SER A 223 21.72 -7.23 -6.07
C SER A 223 22.03 -7.89 -4.73
N LEU A 224 21.25 -7.59 -3.69
CA LEU A 224 21.34 -8.27 -2.40
C LEU A 224 21.02 -9.77 -2.50
N SER A 225 20.26 -10.21 -3.52
CA SER A 225 19.94 -11.62 -3.76
C SER A 225 21.13 -12.53 -4.11
N TYR A 226 22.35 -11.98 -4.20
CA TYR A 226 23.58 -12.79 -4.27
C TYR A 226 24.09 -13.23 -2.89
N LEU A 227 23.57 -12.67 -1.79
CA LEU A 227 23.86 -13.11 -0.43
C LEU A 227 22.78 -14.07 0.09
N ASP A 228 23.21 -15.05 0.87
CA ASP A 228 22.33 -15.76 1.79
C ASP A 228 22.02 -14.84 2.99
N LEU A 229 20.88 -14.14 2.89
CA LEU A 229 20.42 -13.11 3.82
C LEU A 229 20.15 -13.63 5.24
N ALA A 230 19.95 -14.95 5.42
CA ALA A 230 19.75 -15.56 6.74
C ALA A 230 20.98 -15.43 7.66
N ASN A 231 22.17 -15.19 7.08
CA ASN A 231 23.41 -14.98 7.84
C ASN A 231 23.56 -13.54 8.38
N TYR A 232 22.57 -12.68 8.22
CA TYR A 232 22.61 -11.26 8.57
C TYR A 232 21.32 -10.83 9.27
N THR A 233 21.37 -9.75 10.03
CA THR A 233 20.22 -9.25 10.80
C THR A 233 19.82 -7.81 10.46
N ILE A 234 18.57 -7.44 10.77
CA ILE A 234 18.08 -6.05 10.69
C ILE A 234 19.02 -5.08 11.42
N GLY A 235 19.64 -5.53 12.52
CA GLY A 235 20.60 -4.75 13.29
C GLY A 235 21.89 -4.35 12.55
N GLU A 236 22.25 -5.00 11.43
CA GLU A 236 23.45 -4.71 10.63
C GLU A 236 23.22 -3.68 9.49
N LEU A 237 21.96 -3.32 9.19
CA LEU A 237 21.61 -2.32 8.17
C LEU A 237 21.02 -1.06 8.83
N PRO A 238 21.85 -0.12 9.32
CA PRO A 238 21.37 1.00 10.12
C PRO A 238 20.45 1.94 9.32
N GLY A 239 19.23 2.13 9.84
CA GLY A 239 18.20 2.96 9.23
C GLY A 239 17.19 2.19 8.37
N ILE A 240 17.34 0.86 8.23
CA ILE A 240 16.34 0.02 7.56
C ILE A 240 15.02 -0.03 8.33
N GLU A 241 15.09 0.00 9.66
CA GLU A 241 13.93 -0.13 10.52
C GLU A 241 13.01 1.10 10.47
N ILE A 242 13.55 2.27 10.13
CA ILE A 242 12.79 3.54 10.00
C ILE A 242 12.41 3.89 8.55
N ALA A 243 12.74 3.04 7.56
CA ALA A 243 12.34 3.28 6.18
C ALA A 243 10.88 2.84 5.95
N PRO A 244 10.02 3.68 5.36
CA PRO A 244 8.69 3.27 4.90
C PRO A 244 8.78 2.13 3.88
N ILE A 245 7.86 1.16 3.97
CA ILE A 245 7.84 -0.02 3.08
C ILE A 245 7.73 0.42 1.60
N GLN A 246 6.97 1.48 1.31
CA GLN A 246 6.84 2.08 -0.03
C GLN A 246 8.16 2.61 -0.65
N ASN A 247 9.25 2.72 0.12
CA ASN A 247 10.53 3.22 -0.39
C ASN A 247 11.38 2.11 -1.06
N PHE A 248 11.04 0.84 -0.85
CA PHE A 248 11.80 -0.32 -1.37
C PHE A 248 11.33 -0.70 -2.79
N SER A 249 12.23 -1.17 -3.65
CA SER A 249 11.84 -1.71 -4.97
C SER A 249 10.90 -2.91 -4.83
N GLN A 250 9.89 -3.04 -5.70
CA GLN A 250 8.91 -4.15 -5.72
C GLN A 250 8.00 -4.24 -4.47
N TRP A 251 7.86 -3.16 -3.69
CA TRP A 251 6.99 -3.15 -2.51
C TRP A 251 5.52 -3.42 -2.86
N GLU A 252 5.02 -3.03 -4.04
CA GLU A 252 3.63 -3.28 -4.45
C GLU A 252 3.31 -4.77 -4.59
N SER A 253 4.31 -5.60 -4.90
CA SER A 253 4.14 -7.05 -5.15
C SER A 253 4.46 -7.93 -3.96
N ALA A 254 5.13 -7.41 -2.93
CA ALA A 254 5.49 -8.17 -1.74
C ALA A 254 4.27 -8.59 -0.93
N LYS A 255 4.27 -9.80 -0.38
CA LYS A 255 3.23 -10.34 0.51
C LYS A 255 3.24 -9.66 1.87
N LEU A 256 2.14 -9.77 2.61
CA LEU A 256 2.09 -9.25 3.98
C LEU A 256 3.10 -9.99 4.88
N THR A 257 3.27 -11.30 4.65
CA THR A 257 4.25 -12.18 5.32
C THR A 257 5.70 -11.99 4.85
N GLU A 258 5.97 -11.15 3.83
CA GLU A 258 7.33 -10.76 3.40
C GLU A 258 7.81 -9.46 4.05
N VAL A 259 6.99 -8.84 4.91
CA VAL A 259 7.33 -7.67 5.74
C VAL A 259 7.30 -8.10 7.21
N PRO A 260 8.44 -8.08 7.93
CA PRO A 260 8.54 -8.64 9.28
C PRO A 260 7.44 -8.15 10.24
N LEU A 261 6.62 -9.09 10.70
CA LEU A 261 5.55 -8.93 11.70
C LEU A 261 4.36 -8.06 11.25
N LEU A 262 4.24 -7.71 9.96
CA LEU A 262 3.13 -6.89 9.45
C LEU A 262 1.78 -7.60 9.53
N GLU A 263 1.76 -8.92 9.31
CA GLU A 263 0.57 -9.77 9.38
C GLU A 263 0.01 -9.89 10.81
N HIS A 264 0.83 -9.61 11.83
CA HIS A 264 0.47 -9.64 13.24
C HIS A 264 -0.04 -8.30 13.79
N LEU A 265 -0.03 -7.21 13.01
CA LEU A 265 -0.65 -5.96 13.44
C LEU A 265 -2.17 -6.05 13.45
N SER A 266 -2.78 -5.67 14.58
CA SER A 266 -4.24 -5.58 14.67
C SER A 266 -4.77 -4.60 13.63
N LEU A 267 -5.86 -4.96 12.95
CA LEU A 267 -6.45 -4.16 11.88
C LEU A 267 -6.92 -2.77 12.38
N TRP A 268 -7.13 -2.61 13.69
CA TRP A 268 -7.42 -1.34 14.35
C TRP A 268 -6.24 -0.34 14.41
N THR A 269 -4.99 -0.82 14.42
CA THR A 269 -3.79 0.04 14.58
C THR A 269 -3.10 0.42 13.27
N LEU A 270 -3.62 -0.07 12.14
CA LEU A 270 -3.13 0.24 10.79
C LEU A 270 -3.42 1.70 10.37
N PRO A 271 -2.62 2.29 9.44
CA PRO A 271 -2.78 3.69 9.04
C PRO A 271 -4.17 4.02 8.48
N GLY A 272 -4.65 3.19 7.56
CA GLY A 272 -6.02 3.19 7.06
C GLY A 272 -6.94 2.45 8.03
N LYS A 273 -7.64 3.21 8.88
CA LYS A 273 -8.34 2.68 10.05
C LYS A 273 -9.59 1.87 9.71
N ILE A 274 -9.98 0.98 10.62
CA ILE A 274 -11.35 0.47 10.68
C ILE A 274 -12.30 1.60 11.11
N GLY A 275 -13.33 1.82 10.29
CA GLY A 275 -14.46 2.71 10.60
C GLY A 275 -15.55 1.98 11.40
N VAL A 276 -15.96 2.59 12.52
CA VAL A 276 -17.16 2.20 13.29
C VAL A 276 -18.28 3.24 13.18
N GLN A 277 -18.24 4.08 12.15
CA GLN A 277 -19.30 5.05 11.86
C GLN A 277 -20.36 4.39 10.97
N GLY A 278 -21.63 4.43 11.40
CA GLY A 278 -22.73 3.79 10.66
C GLY A 278 -23.99 3.62 11.48
N GLU A 279 -24.87 2.75 11.00
CA GLU A 279 -26.15 2.42 11.63
C GLU A 279 -26.17 0.96 12.11
N ILE A 280 -26.97 0.68 13.15
CA ILE A 280 -27.29 -0.67 13.61
C ILE A 280 -28.69 -1.05 13.12
N ALA A 281 -28.77 -1.97 12.18
CA ALA A 281 -30.03 -2.52 11.67
C ALA A 281 -30.43 -3.82 12.40
N ILE A 282 -31.67 -4.27 12.23
CA ILE A 282 -32.06 -5.67 12.51
C ILE A 282 -31.95 -6.44 11.20
N ALA A 283 -31.26 -7.58 11.20
CA ALA A 283 -31.25 -8.51 10.06
C ALA A 283 -32.47 -9.44 10.14
N THR A 284 -33.18 -9.61 9.03
CA THR A 284 -34.32 -10.54 8.89
C THR A 284 -34.17 -11.35 7.61
N VAL A 285 -34.79 -12.52 7.54
CA VAL A 285 -34.79 -13.37 6.35
C VAL A 285 -36.19 -13.40 5.76
N GLN A 286 -36.28 -13.20 4.45
CA GLN A 286 -37.53 -13.20 3.68
C GLN A 286 -37.37 -14.13 2.48
N GLU A 287 -38.46 -14.75 2.06
CA GLU A 287 -38.52 -15.48 0.79
C GLU A 287 -38.75 -14.46 -0.33
N ALA A 288 -37.84 -14.46 -1.31
CA ALA A 288 -37.94 -13.70 -2.53
C ALA A 288 -38.67 -14.51 -3.62
N ASP A 289 -38.77 -13.94 -4.82
CA ASP A 289 -39.27 -14.65 -6.00
C ASP A 289 -38.50 -15.96 -6.23
N GLU A 290 -39.19 -16.94 -6.81
CA GLU A 290 -38.64 -18.27 -7.17
C GLU A 290 -38.13 -19.12 -5.98
N GLY A 291 -38.35 -18.67 -4.73
CA GLY A 291 -38.00 -19.40 -3.50
C GLY A 291 -36.59 -19.12 -2.97
N ALA A 292 -35.86 -18.19 -3.59
CA ALA A 292 -34.56 -17.74 -3.09
C ALA A 292 -34.72 -17.00 -1.73
N LEU A 293 -33.70 -17.06 -0.88
CA LEU A 293 -33.68 -16.33 0.39
C LEU A 293 -32.98 -14.96 0.24
N GLU A 294 -33.58 -13.95 0.85
CA GLU A 294 -33.09 -12.57 0.90
C GLU A 294 -32.89 -12.14 2.35
N VAL A 295 -31.73 -11.53 2.65
CA VAL A 295 -31.50 -10.88 3.93
C VAL A 295 -31.94 -9.43 3.83
N VAL A 296 -32.96 -9.08 4.62
CA VAL A 296 -33.52 -7.73 4.70
C VAL A 296 -33.07 -7.08 6.00
N PHE A 297 -32.24 -6.05 5.88
CA PHE A 297 -31.73 -5.29 7.02
C PHE A 297 -32.54 -4.00 7.21
N SER A 298 -33.12 -3.81 8.39
CA SER A 298 -33.95 -2.65 8.71
C SER A 298 -33.29 -1.78 9.78
N ALA A 299 -32.80 -0.60 9.38
CA ALA A 299 -32.36 0.44 10.29
C ALA A 299 -33.57 1.28 10.79
N PRO A 300 -33.51 1.83 12.02
CA PRO A 300 -34.57 2.68 12.56
C PRO A 300 -34.77 3.95 11.72
N GLU A 301 -35.88 4.65 11.96
CA GLU A 301 -36.09 5.97 11.36
C GLU A 301 -34.97 6.93 11.74
N SER A 302 -34.41 7.60 10.73
CA SER A 302 -33.46 8.69 10.94
C SER A 302 -34.18 9.94 11.46
N ALA A 303 -33.43 11.01 11.74
CA ALA A 303 -34.01 12.32 12.06
C ALA A 303 -34.91 12.93 10.96
N SER A 304 -34.98 12.33 9.77
CA SER A 304 -35.95 12.69 8.71
C SER A 304 -37.23 11.83 8.70
N GLY A 305 -37.45 10.98 9.70
CA GLY A 305 -38.69 10.19 9.83
C GLY A 305 -38.89 9.12 8.76
N GLN A 306 -37.79 8.52 8.26
CA GLN A 306 -37.85 7.46 7.26
C GLN A 306 -36.93 6.30 7.65
N ALA A 307 -37.51 5.11 7.78
CA ALA A 307 -36.78 3.87 8.03
C ALA A 307 -36.01 3.45 6.77
N ARG A 308 -34.78 2.96 6.94
CA ARG A 308 -33.91 2.58 5.82
C ARG A 308 -33.82 1.05 5.76
N THR A 309 -34.20 0.47 4.63
CA THR A 309 -34.14 -0.98 4.39
C THR A 309 -33.14 -1.31 3.30
N LEU A 310 -32.27 -2.29 3.55
CA LEU A 310 -31.43 -2.92 2.53
C LEU A 310 -31.88 -4.37 2.31
N ARG A 311 -31.64 -4.85 1.10
CA ARG A 311 -32.04 -6.17 0.62
C ARG A 311 -30.86 -6.79 -0.09
N TRP A 312 -30.31 -7.87 0.47
CA TRP A 312 -29.20 -8.63 -0.10
C TRP A 312 -29.66 -10.06 -0.34
N ARG A 313 -29.96 -10.39 -1.60
CA ARG A 313 -30.26 -11.76 -2.03
C ARG A 313 -28.97 -12.59 -2.00
N VAL A 314 -29.06 -13.80 -1.44
CA VAL A 314 -27.91 -14.71 -1.35
C VAL A 314 -27.40 -15.07 -2.75
N GLY A 315 -26.08 -15.21 -2.90
CA GLY A 315 -25.44 -15.58 -4.17
C GLY A 315 -25.42 -14.49 -5.25
N GLN A 316 -26.32 -13.49 -5.19
CA GLN A 316 -26.48 -12.48 -6.24
C GLN A 316 -25.17 -11.74 -6.57
N LEU A 317 -24.87 -11.65 -7.86
CA LEU A 317 -23.82 -10.80 -8.40
C LEU A 317 -24.38 -9.44 -8.85
N GLN A 318 -23.57 -8.40 -8.70
CA GLN A 318 -23.79 -7.06 -9.24
C GLN A 318 -22.65 -6.70 -10.22
N MET A 319 -22.99 -6.04 -11.32
CA MET A 319 -22.02 -5.37 -12.19
C MET A 319 -21.73 -3.96 -11.68
N GLY A 320 -20.51 -3.47 -11.90
CA GLY A 320 -20.18 -2.06 -11.60
C GLY A 320 -20.16 -1.75 -10.11
N GLY A 321 -19.67 -2.70 -9.31
CA GLY A 321 -19.37 -2.51 -7.90
C GLY A 321 -18.34 -1.40 -7.65
N LEU A 322 -17.94 -1.22 -6.38
CA LEU A 322 -17.13 -0.08 -5.90
C LEU A 322 -15.68 0.02 -6.46
N GLY A 323 -15.34 -0.69 -7.54
CA GLY A 323 -14.07 -0.57 -8.26
C GLY A 323 -13.89 0.79 -8.95
N THR A 324 -12.64 1.14 -9.20
CA THR A 324 -12.21 2.48 -9.67
C THR A 324 -11.01 2.37 -10.62
N GLY A 325 -10.83 3.36 -11.49
CA GLY A 325 -9.69 3.41 -12.42
C GLY A 325 -9.76 2.35 -13.51
N ASP A 326 -8.63 1.71 -13.80
CA ASP A 326 -8.49 0.68 -14.84
C ASP A 326 -8.83 -0.75 -14.37
N LEU A 327 -8.98 -0.96 -13.07
CA LEU A 327 -9.30 -2.27 -12.47
C LEU A 327 -10.80 -2.70 -12.38
N PRO A 328 -11.84 -1.90 -12.71
CA PRO A 328 -13.24 -2.36 -12.60
C PRO A 328 -13.63 -3.38 -13.69
N THR A 329 -12.72 -3.72 -14.62
CA THR A 329 -12.91 -4.79 -15.62
C THR A 329 -12.47 -6.17 -15.11
N VAL A 330 -11.77 -6.25 -13.97
CA VAL A 330 -11.41 -7.53 -13.33
C VAL A 330 -12.68 -8.33 -13.03
N ASN A 331 -12.66 -9.61 -13.37
CA ASN A 331 -13.84 -10.50 -13.33
C ASN A 331 -15.07 -9.92 -14.06
N GLN A 332 -14.88 -9.27 -15.22
CA GLN A 332 -15.93 -8.61 -16.00
C GLN A 332 -16.67 -7.48 -15.25
N GLY A 333 -16.10 -7.00 -14.13
CA GLY A 333 -16.77 -6.05 -13.23
C GLY A 333 -17.89 -6.66 -12.37
N LEU A 334 -17.99 -7.98 -12.33
CA LEU A 334 -18.96 -8.74 -11.52
C LEU A 334 -18.42 -9.00 -10.11
N GLU A 335 -19.26 -8.77 -9.11
CA GLU A 335 -18.95 -9.07 -7.71
C GLU A 335 -20.19 -9.44 -6.89
N HIS A 336 -20.04 -10.13 -5.76
CA HIS A 336 -21.18 -10.45 -4.88
C HIS A 336 -21.84 -9.21 -4.25
N LEU A 337 -23.16 -9.22 -4.09
CA LEU A 337 -23.93 -8.18 -3.42
C LEU A 337 -23.62 -8.13 -1.91
N GLY A 338 -23.29 -6.95 -1.39
CA GLY A 338 -22.88 -6.72 -0.01
C GLY A 338 -22.35 -5.30 0.20
N ALA A 339 -21.64 -5.02 1.30
CA ALA A 339 -21.11 -3.68 1.57
C ALA A 339 -19.74 -3.66 2.27
N ALA A 340 -18.95 -2.63 1.97
CA ALA A 340 -17.70 -2.29 2.67
C ALA A 340 -18.01 -1.56 3.99
N ILE A 341 -18.50 -2.33 4.96
CA ILE A 341 -19.02 -1.85 6.26
C ILE A 341 -17.94 -1.16 7.10
N TYR A 342 -16.72 -1.69 7.09
CA TYR A 342 -15.66 -1.37 8.06
C TYR A 342 -14.46 -0.64 7.45
N ASN A 343 -13.99 -1.06 6.28
CA ASN A 343 -12.83 -0.47 5.61
C ASN A 343 -12.89 -0.79 4.09
N PRO A 344 -12.51 0.13 3.18
CA PRO A 344 -12.66 -0.09 1.74
C PRO A 344 -11.65 -1.09 1.12
N SER A 345 -10.86 -1.83 1.91
CA SER A 345 -10.12 -3.02 1.43
C SER A 345 -10.96 -4.30 1.39
N PHE A 346 -12.08 -4.40 2.11
CA PHE A 346 -12.96 -5.58 2.06
C PHE A 346 -14.46 -5.24 2.20
N LYS A 347 -15.32 -6.13 1.71
CA LYS A 347 -16.78 -6.09 1.93
C LYS A 347 -17.26 -7.33 2.67
N VAL A 348 -18.44 -7.20 3.28
CA VAL A 348 -19.18 -8.30 3.92
C VAL A 348 -20.39 -8.68 3.05
N VAL A 349 -20.66 -9.98 2.91
CA VAL A 349 -21.63 -10.59 1.99
C VAL A 349 -22.40 -11.72 2.70
N PRO A 350 -23.73 -11.86 2.54
CA PRO A 350 -24.46 -13.07 2.93
C PRO A 350 -24.11 -14.25 2.01
N HIS A 351 -23.54 -15.32 2.58
CA HIS A 351 -23.05 -16.48 1.82
C HIS A 351 -24.02 -17.67 1.88
N ARG A 352 -24.51 -18.01 3.08
CA ARG A 352 -25.52 -19.05 3.31
C ARG A 352 -26.54 -18.52 4.30
N VAL A 353 -27.82 -18.80 4.07
CA VAL A 353 -28.94 -18.29 4.89
C VAL A 353 -29.97 -19.39 5.06
N SER A 354 -30.58 -19.43 6.24
CA SER A 354 -31.74 -20.25 6.59
C SER A 354 -32.75 -19.41 7.36
N ARG A 355 -33.83 -20.04 7.87
CA ARG A 355 -34.78 -19.35 8.77
C ARG A 355 -34.25 -19.14 10.19
N ASP A 356 -33.11 -19.75 10.54
CA ASP A 356 -32.49 -19.72 11.87
C ASP A 356 -31.10 -19.04 11.89
N GLU A 357 -30.44 -18.95 10.73
CA GLU A 357 -29.02 -18.58 10.62
C GLU A 357 -28.74 -17.74 9.35
N ILE A 358 -27.88 -16.72 9.49
CA ILE A 358 -27.31 -15.92 8.40
C ILE A 358 -25.79 -15.99 8.54
N GLN A 359 -25.12 -16.67 7.61
CA GLN A 359 -23.66 -16.71 7.51
C GLN A 359 -23.16 -15.55 6.68
N LEU A 360 -22.36 -14.69 7.29
CA LEU A 360 -21.67 -13.58 6.63
C LEU A 360 -20.21 -13.96 6.35
N VAL A 361 -19.73 -13.65 5.16
CA VAL A 361 -18.33 -13.82 4.75
C VAL A 361 -17.75 -12.49 4.28
N ALA A 362 -16.42 -12.37 4.33
CA ALA A 362 -15.68 -11.24 3.78
C ALA A 362 -15.08 -11.59 2.40
N TYR A 363 -15.04 -10.59 1.52
CA TYR A 363 -14.27 -10.60 0.27
C TYR A 363 -13.38 -9.35 0.22
N PHE A 364 -12.08 -9.56 0.02
CA PHE A 364 -11.09 -8.50 -0.21
C PHE A 364 -11.02 -8.10 -1.69
N ARG A 365 -10.35 -6.98 -1.96
CA ARG A 365 -10.01 -6.51 -3.31
C ARG A 365 -8.56 -6.03 -3.39
N THR A 366 -8.06 -5.92 -4.61
CA THR A 366 -6.85 -5.15 -4.93
C THR A 366 -7.22 -3.68 -5.13
N CYS A 367 -6.55 -2.78 -4.43
CA CYS A 367 -6.53 -1.35 -4.68
C CYS A 367 -5.07 -0.88 -4.81
N ARG A 368 -4.71 -0.17 -5.88
CA ARG A 368 -3.35 0.35 -6.14
C ARG A 368 -3.43 1.78 -6.69
N ARG A 369 -2.55 2.69 -6.26
CA ARG A 369 -2.45 4.04 -6.83
C ARG A 369 -1.55 4.00 -8.06
N SER A 370 -2.06 4.40 -9.23
CA SER A 370 -1.26 4.52 -10.46
C SER A 370 -0.98 5.98 -10.84
N GLY A 371 0.20 6.21 -11.43
CA GLY A 371 0.60 7.51 -11.98
C GLY A 371 0.59 8.66 -10.96
N GLU A 372 0.18 9.85 -11.41
CA GLU A 372 0.06 11.05 -10.58
C GLU A 372 -1.30 11.14 -9.83
N SER A 373 -2.11 10.07 -9.85
CA SER A 373 -3.42 10.04 -9.19
C SER A 373 -3.28 9.97 -7.67
N THR A 374 -4.11 10.73 -6.97
CA THR A 374 -4.24 10.63 -5.50
C THR A 374 -5.25 9.56 -5.07
N ALA A 375 -6.16 9.17 -5.97
CA ALA A 375 -7.10 8.07 -5.78
C ALA A 375 -6.43 6.72 -6.10
N ALA A 376 -6.88 5.67 -5.42
CA ALA A 376 -6.49 4.30 -5.77
C ALA A 376 -7.44 3.74 -6.83
N ASP A 377 -6.87 3.04 -7.80
CA ASP A 377 -7.57 2.21 -8.77
C ASP A 377 -7.83 0.86 -8.10
N CYS A 378 -9.10 0.46 -8.03
CA CYS A 378 -9.54 -0.70 -7.27
C CYS A 378 -10.30 -1.68 -8.14
N SER A 379 -10.06 -2.98 -7.96
CA SER A 379 -10.93 -4.01 -8.50
C SER A 379 -12.28 -4.02 -7.75
N PRO A 380 -13.30 -4.74 -8.28
CA PRO A 380 -14.39 -5.21 -7.43
C PRO A 380 -13.85 -6.15 -6.33
N TYR A 381 -14.67 -6.47 -5.33
CA TYR A 381 -14.29 -7.39 -4.25
C TYR A 381 -14.62 -8.84 -4.60
N GLY A 382 -13.60 -9.69 -4.57
CA GLY A 382 -13.70 -11.10 -4.94
C GLY A 382 -12.58 -12.03 -4.42
N ILE A 383 -11.60 -11.52 -3.65
CA ILE A 383 -10.60 -12.36 -2.98
C ILE A 383 -11.24 -12.92 -1.70
N GLY A 384 -11.69 -14.18 -1.73
CA GLY A 384 -12.55 -14.78 -0.71
C GLY A 384 -13.11 -16.14 -1.13
N PRO A 385 -14.16 -16.66 -0.46
CA PRO A 385 -14.75 -16.12 0.76
C PRO A 385 -13.89 -16.41 2.00
N ILE A 386 -13.89 -15.47 2.93
CA ILE A 386 -13.33 -15.61 4.29
C ILE A 386 -14.50 -15.68 5.28
N PRO A 387 -14.63 -16.73 6.12
CA PRO A 387 -15.57 -16.76 7.23
C PRO A 387 -15.49 -15.48 8.08
N PHE A 388 -16.63 -14.81 8.29
CA PHE A 388 -16.65 -13.52 8.98
C PHE A 388 -17.44 -13.55 10.28
N MET A 389 -18.75 -13.78 10.24
CA MET A 389 -19.57 -13.98 11.44
C MET A 389 -20.88 -14.68 11.11
N VAL A 390 -21.50 -15.28 12.13
CA VAL A 390 -22.86 -15.83 12.07
C VAL A 390 -23.78 -14.96 12.91
N VAL A 391 -24.97 -14.64 12.38
CA VAL A 391 -26.04 -13.94 13.10
C VAL A 391 -27.38 -14.64 12.87
N LYS A 392 -28.36 -14.43 13.75
CA LYS A 392 -29.70 -15.00 13.63
C LYS A 392 -30.68 -13.98 13.03
N PRO A 393 -31.75 -14.41 12.35
CA PRO A 393 -32.85 -13.53 12.01
C PRO A 393 -33.47 -12.93 13.28
N GLY A 394 -33.50 -11.59 13.36
CA GLY A 394 -33.86 -10.83 14.55
C GLY A 394 -32.66 -10.18 15.26
N ASP A 395 -31.43 -10.59 14.99
CA ASP A 395 -30.23 -10.00 15.59
C ASP A 395 -29.93 -8.60 15.05
N ALA A 396 -29.27 -7.80 15.90
CA ALA A 396 -28.81 -6.47 15.58
C ALA A 396 -27.41 -6.53 14.92
N VAL A 397 -27.29 -5.95 13.72
CA VAL A 397 -26.09 -5.99 12.87
C VAL A 397 -25.63 -4.57 12.54
N PHE A 398 -24.33 -4.31 12.62
CA PHE A 398 -23.73 -3.05 12.18
C PHE A 398 -23.51 -3.04 10.66
N LEU A 399 -23.89 -1.94 10.00
CA LEU A 399 -23.83 -1.80 8.54
C LEU A 399 -22.92 -0.68 8.01
N GLY A 400 -22.28 0.09 8.89
CA GLY A 400 -21.43 1.20 8.45
C GLY A 400 -22.23 2.33 7.80
N GLN A 401 -21.53 3.32 7.24
CA GLN A 401 -22.17 4.39 6.44
C GLN A 401 -22.45 3.96 4.99
N GLN A 402 -21.56 3.15 4.41
CA GLN A 402 -21.58 2.88 2.97
C GLN A 402 -22.73 1.95 2.52
N ALA A 403 -23.22 1.06 3.38
CA ALA A 403 -24.25 0.09 3.00
C ALA A 403 -25.54 0.75 2.49
N PHE A 404 -25.94 1.89 3.06
CA PHE A 404 -27.14 2.63 2.67
C PHE A 404 -26.88 3.71 1.60
N GLY A 405 -25.83 3.55 0.77
CA GLY A 405 -25.57 4.40 -0.40
C GLY A 405 -25.16 5.84 -0.08
N ALA A 406 -24.64 6.11 1.12
CA ALA A 406 -24.31 7.46 1.57
C ALA A 406 -22.78 7.70 1.64
N ILE A 407 -22.37 8.84 1.07
CA ILE A 407 -21.03 9.45 1.12
C ILE A 407 -19.92 8.66 0.37
N PRO A 408 -19.24 9.26 -0.63
CA PRO A 408 -18.00 8.69 -1.16
C PRO A 408 -16.88 8.75 -0.10
N TYR A 409 -16.02 7.73 -0.06
CA TYR A 409 -14.85 7.73 0.83
C TYR A 409 -13.96 8.95 0.55
N SER A 410 -13.89 9.87 1.51
CA SER A 410 -13.00 11.04 1.45
C SER A 410 -11.67 10.67 2.12
N PRO A 411 -10.57 10.48 1.37
CA PRO A 411 -9.32 9.96 1.92
C PRO A 411 -8.66 11.02 2.81
N THR A 412 -8.78 10.81 4.13
CA THR A 412 -8.39 11.72 5.23
C THR A 412 -9.10 13.08 5.26
N PRO A 413 -9.39 13.63 6.46
CA PRO A 413 -9.71 15.04 6.57
C PRO A 413 -8.47 15.85 6.17
N LYS A 414 -8.57 16.59 5.06
CA LYS A 414 -7.59 17.63 4.69
C LYS A 414 -7.34 18.48 5.95
N PRO A 415 -6.07 18.67 6.39
CA PRO A 415 -5.79 19.31 7.67
C PRO A 415 -6.57 20.62 7.80
N GLN A 416 -7.45 20.70 8.81
CA GLN A 416 -8.13 21.95 9.11
C GLN A 416 -7.06 22.99 9.35
N ALA A 417 -7.12 24.09 8.59
CA ALA A 417 -6.27 25.23 8.84
C ALA A 417 -6.60 25.73 10.24
N LEU A 418 -5.72 25.42 11.19
CA LEU A 418 -5.84 25.89 12.56
C LEU A 418 -6.03 27.41 12.51
N ALA A 419 -7.11 27.89 13.13
CA ALA A 419 -7.21 29.31 13.44
C ALA A 419 -5.95 29.71 14.24
N PRO A 420 -5.41 30.92 14.06
CA PRO A 420 -4.16 31.31 14.69
C PRO A 420 -4.33 31.37 16.22
N GLU A 421 -4.01 30.27 16.90
CA GLU A 421 -3.72 30.28 18.33
C GLU A 421 -2.55 31.23 18.61
N GLU A 422 -2.60 31.89 19.76
CA GLU A 422 -1.60 32.87 20.16
C GLU A 422 -0.21 32.24 20.23
N SER A 423 0.81 33.04 19.93
CA SER A 423 2.17 32.54 19.72
C SER A 423 2.70 31.77 20.94
N SER A 424 2.96 30.48 20.76
CA SER A 424 3.61 29.63 21.75
C SER A 424 4.87 30.34 22.31
N PRO A 425 5.15 30.24 23.62
CA PRO A 425 6.34 30.86 24.22
C PRO A 425 7.67 30.40 23.58
N VAL A 426 7.67 29.24 22.89
CA VAL A 426 8.81 28.79 22.07
C VAL A 426 9.06 29.72 20.87
N THR A 427 8.00 30.20 20.21
CA THR A 427 8.09 31.15 19.09
C THR A 427 8.66 32.50 19.56
N GLN A 428 8.13 33.02 20.68
CA GLN A 428 8.58 34.29 21.25
C GLN A 428 10.05 34.22 21.70
N ALA A 429 10.50 33.07 22.22
CA ALA A 429 11.91 32.85 22.57
C ALA A 429 12.84 32.81 21.34
N ILE A 430 12.36 32.32 20.20
CA ILE A 430 13.12 32.31 18.93
C ILE A 430 13.24 33.73 18.35
N GLU A 431 12.17 34.52 18.39
CA GLU A 431 12.19 35.92 17.94
C GLU A 431 13.12 36.78 18.82
N ALA A 432 13.05 36.63 20.15
CA ALA A 432 13.94 37.32 21.08
C ALA A 432 15.44 36.95 20.91
N LEU A 433 15.74 35.76 20.37
CA LEU A 433 17.11 35.34 20.04
C LEU A 433 17.59 35.85 18.66
N ALA A 434 16.68 36.19 17.75
CA ALA A 434 17.03 36.73 16.44
C ALA A 434 17.48 38.20 16.51
N ASP A 435 16.87 39.01 17.38
CA ASP A 435 17.11 40.44 17.49
C ASP A 435 18.43 40.83 18.20
N ASN A 436 19.14 39.88 18.84
CA ASN A 436 20.37 40.21 19.59
C ASN A 436 21.47 39.12 19.50
N PRO A 437 22.16 38.98 18.35
CA PRO A 437 23.15 37.93 18.10
C PRO A 437 24.52 38.20 18.78
N GLY A 438 24.53 38.21 20.11
CA GLY A 438 25.76 38.16 20.90
C GLY A 438 26.50 36.82 20.73
N SER A 439 27.82 36.82 20.93
CA SER A 439 28.69 35.64 20.68
C SER A 439 28.33 34.38 21.50
N VAL A 440 27.61 34.53 22.61
CA VAL A 440 27.08 33.40 23.41
C VAL A 440 25.86 32.74 22.75
N GLY A 441 25.08 33.50 21.97
CA GLY A 441 23.82 33.04 21.38
C GLY A 441 23.99 31.91 20.35
N LEU A 442 25.11 31.87 19.62
CA LEU A 442 25.37 30.88 18.56
C LEU A 442 25.36 29.42 19.06
N VAL A 443 25.78 29.18 20.31
CA VAL A 443 25.77 27.83 20.92
C VAL A 443 24.36 27.44 21.37
N ALA A 444 23.59 28.39 21.91
CA ALA A 444 22.17 28.17 22.22
C ALA A 444 21.34 27.92 20.94
N PHE A 445 21.56 28.71 19.89
CA PHE A 445 20.80 28.63 18.64
C PHE A 445 20.92 27.26 17.95
N SER A 446 22.13 26.70 17.90
CA SER A 446 22.35 25.34 17.37
C SER A 446 21.64 24.26 18.20
N SER A 447 21.66 24.39 19.52
CA SER A 447 21.02 23.45 20.45
C SER A 447 19.49 23.49 20.37
N THR A 448 18.91 24.70 20.32
CA THR A 448 17.46 24.90 20.18
C THR A 448 16.96 24.48 18.80
N LEU A 449 17.74 24.74 17.73
CA LEU A 449 17.41 24.27 16.39
C LEU A 449 17.45 22.75 16.29
N ALA A 450 18.43 22.08 16.92
CA ALA A 450 18.47 20.61 16.98
C ALA A 450 17.24 20.03 17.70
N LEU A 451 16.83 20.61 18.83
CA LEU A 451 15.59 20.23 19.54
C LEU A 451 14.34 20.45 18.68
N ALA A 452 14.24 21.58 17.96
CA ALA A 452 13.12 21.85 17.07
C ALA A 452 13.05 20.88 15.87
N LEU A 453 14.20 20.50 15.30
CA LEU A 453 14.29 19.50 14.23
C LEU A 453 13.89 18.10 14.72
N VAL A 454 14.39 17.67 15.89
CA VAL A 454 14.01 16.38 16.51
C VAL A 454 12.51 16.34 16.83
N TRP A 455 11.95 17.42 17.39
CA TRP A 455 10.52 17.51 17.70
C TRP A 455 9.64 17.51 16.43
N GLY A 456 10.05 18.25 15.39
CA GLY A 456 9.36 18.27 14.10
C GLY A 456 9.36 16.92 13.38
N LEU A 457 10.48 16.19 13.43
CA LEU A 457 10.59 14.82 12.92
C LEU A 457 9.69 13.85 13.71
N TRP A 458 9.73 13.91 15.05
CA TRP A 458 8.92 13.04 15.92
C TRP A 458 7.40 13.22 15.77
N LYS A 459 6.95 14.40 15.30
CA LYS A 459 5.52 14.70 15.02
C LYS A 459 5.08 14.41 13.58
N GLY A 460 5.95 13.94 12.70
CA GLY A 460 5.59 13.43 11.36
C GLY A 460 5.00 14.45 10.38
N ASN A 461 5.09 15.77 10.63
CA ASN A 461 4.50 16.81 9.79
C ASN A 461 5.58 17.66 9.08
N PRO A 462 5.96 17.33 7.83
CA PRO A 462 7.03 18.02 7.12
C PRO A 462 6.70 19.49 6.76
N ALA A 463 5.43 19.91 6.78
CA ALA A 463 5.05 21.28 6.41
C ALA A 463 5.61 22.34 7.39
N HIS A 464 5.72 22.01 8.69
CA HIS A 464 6.38 22.89 9.66
C HIS A 464 7.89 22.97 9.43
N LEU A 465 8.53 21.87 9.05
CA LEU A 465 9.96 21.81 8.73
C LEU A 465 10.31 22.74 7.56
N PHE A 466 9.54 22.67 6.47
CA PHE A 466 9.70 23.56 5.31
C PHE A 466 9.42 25.03 5.65
N THR A 467 8.45 25.30 6.54
CA THR A 467 8.13 26.68 6.95
C THR A 467 9.27 27.31 7.77
N LEU A 468 9.85 26.55 8.71
CA LEU A 468 11.04 26.95 9.48
C LEU A 468 12.26 27.19 8.56
N LEU A 469 12.51 26.29 7.61
CA LEU A 469 13.58 26.45 6.61
C LEU A 469 13.34 27.68 5.69
N ALA A 470 12.10 27.96 5.32
CA ALA A 470 11.72 29.14 4.54
C ALA A 470 11.86 30.47 5.30
N GLN A 471 11.77 30.45 6.64
CA GLN A 471 12.07 31.60 7.49
C GLN A 471 13.59 31.79 7.67
N LEU A 472 14.33 30.74 8.00
CA LEU A 472 15.81 30.75 8.11
C LEU A 472 16.49 31.27 6.83
N THR A 473 16.03 30.84 5.66
CA THR A 473 16.57 31.28 4.36
C THR A 473 16.19 32.71 3.97
N ARG A 474 15.19 33.34 4.63
CA ARG A 474 14.90 34.78 4.47
C ARG A 474 15.85 35.65 5.29
N VAL A 475 16.22 35.21 6.49
CA VAL A 475 17.20 35.91 7.35
C VAL A 475 18.61 35.82 6.75
N LEU A 476 18.98 34.67 6.19
CA LEU A 476 20.32 34.41 5.62
C LEU A 476 20.47 34.85 4.16
N ARG A 477 20.10 36.09 3.81
CA ARG A 477 20.47 36.70 2.52
C ARG A 477 21.91 37.23 2.55
N PRO A 478 22.73 37.01 1.50
CA PRO A 478 24.12 37.45 1.47
C PRO A 478 24.23 38.98 1.29
N ILE A 479 25.11 39.61 2.06
CA ILE A 479 25.47 41.02 1.91
C ILE A 479 26.18 41.22 0.56
N GLN A 480 25.52 41.89 -0.39
CA GLN A 480 26.17 42.29 -1.64
C GLN A 480 27.25 43.35 -1.37
N LYS A 481 28.49 43.05 -1.73
CA LYS A 481 29.59 44.02 -1.69
C LYS A 481 29.42 45.06 -2.80
N HIS A 482 29.06 46.30 -2.45
CA HIS A 482 29.16 47.42 -3.38
C HIS A 482 30.63 47.71 -3.73
N SER A 483 31.00 47.52 -5.00
CA SER A 483 32.29 47.90 -5.55
C SER A 483 32.34 49.41 -5.83
N SER A 484 32.99 50.17 -4.95
CA SER A 484 33.19 51.61 -5.15
C SER A 484 34.26 51.89 -6.22
N THR A 485 33.82 52.31 -7.41
CA THR A 485 34.70 52.78 -8.51
C THR A 485 35.24 54.19 -8.21
N ARG A 486 36.34 54.25 -7.48
CA ARG A 486 36.98 55.52 -7.07
C ARG A 486 37.72 56.20 -8.23
N SER A 487 37.04 57.11 -8.92
CA SER A 487 37.64 57.97 -9.94
C SER A 487 38.79 58.84 -9.39
N ARG A 488 39.83 59.07 -10.21
CA ARG A 488 40.98 59.95 -9.92
C ARG A 488 40.94 61.18 -10.85
N PRO A 489 40.69 62.39 -10.34
CA PRO A 489 40.91 63.64 -11.08
C PRO A 489 42.33 64.18 -10.87
N ASN A 490 42.97 64.73 -11.91
CA ASN A 490 44.25 65.45 -11.86
C ASN A 490 44.53 66.12 -13.23
N PRO A 491 45.32 67.22 -13.37
CA PRO A 491 45.65 68.31 -12.45
C PRO A 491 45.27 69.72 -13.01
N LYS A 492 45.42 70.77 -12.17
CA LYS A 492 45.99 72.14 -12.45
C LYS A 492 45.22 73.30 -11.79
N GLY A 493 45.95 74.40 -11.48
CA GLY A 493 45.43 75.64 -10.85
C GLY A 493 45.75 75.70 -9.36
N GLN A 494 46.94 76.11 -8.91
CA GLN A 494 47.53 77.47 -8.83
C GLN A 494 47.09 78.33 -7.62
N LYS A 495 48.08 78.63 -6.77
CA LYS A 495 48.34 79.88 -6.01
C LYS A 495 47.28 80.45 -5.05
N LYS A 496 47.67 80.45 -3.77
CA LYS A 496 47.63 81.55 -2.78
C LYS A 496 46.64 82.71 -3.01
N ALA A 497 45.79 82.94 -2.02
CA ALA A 497 46.04 84.04 -1.07
C ALA A 497 46.21 83.41 0.32
#